data_AF-A0A9N9QYG0-F1
#
_entry.id   AF-A0A9N9QYG0-F1
#
_cell.length_a   1.000
_cell.length_b   1.000
_cell.length_c   1.000
_cell.angle_alpha   90.00
_cell.angle_beta   90.00
_cell.angle_gamma   90.00
#
_symmetry.space_group_name_H-M   'P 1'
#
loop_
_entity.id
_entity.type
_entity.pdbx_description
1 polymer ?
#
loop_
_entity_poly.entity_id
_entity_poly.type
_entity_poly.pdbx_seq_one_letter_code
_entity_poly.pdbx_strand_id
1 'polypeptide(L)'
;MVDFAAVNPMDQYFPKLTKCWLRNYGPSGGLQLKDHLCVLPLNIVNEKIFVILWFWLIFLTLISTLAVLYRLFVLAFPPFRTALIMSQVRHIHRSVVSRIVKRFGFGDWFILYLLGCNMNPIIYKELIIELSKELDHKTVMV
;
A
#
# COMPACT_ATOMS: atom_id res chain seq x y z
N MET A 1 24.18 35.45 16.37
CA MET A 1 22.99 34.59 16.27
C MET A 1 23.33 33.49 15.31
N VAL A 2 23.21 32.22 15.71
CA VAL A 2 23.46 31.09 14.83
C VAL A 2 22.13 30.75 14.15
N ASP A 3 22.05 30.93 12.83
CA ASP A 3 20.84 30.61 12.08
C ASP A 3 20.74 29.10 11.83
N PHE A 4 20.03 28.40 12.71
CA PHE A 4 19.86 26.95 12.65
C PHE A 4 19.23 26.45 11.33
N ALA A 5 18.46 27.29 10.65
CA ALA A 5 17.87 26.98 9.34
C ALA A 5 18.91 26.77 8.23
N ALA A 6 20.10 27.36 8.33
CA ALA A 6 21.15 27.24 7.32
C ALA A 6 21.90 25.90 7.40
N VAL A 7 21.83 25.18 8.53
CA VAL A 7 22.55 23.92 8.75
C VAL A 7 21.66 22.71 8.48
N ASN A 8 20.36 22.76 8.84
CA ASN A 8 19.39 21.70 8.54
C ASN A 8 18.02 22.30 8.18
N PRO A 9 17.45 21.99 6.99
CA PRO A 9 16.14 22.53 6.60
C PRO A 9 14.99 22.02 7.48
N MET A 10 15.15 20.87 8.14
CA MET A 10 14.15 20.36 9.10
C MET A 10 14.00 21.24 10.34
N ASP A 11 15.02 22.01 10.73
CA ASP A 11 14.98 22.89 11.90
C ASP A 11 14.08 24.12 11.68
N GLN A 12 13.73 24.42 10.42
CA GLN A 12 12.73 25.42 10.07
C GLN A 12 11.30 24.97 10.42
N TYR A 13 10.99 23.70 10.20
CA TYR A 13 9.66 23.13 10.45
C TYR A 13 9.52 22.60 11.87
N PHE A 14 10.61 22.03 12.42
CA PHE A 14 10.65 21.42 13.73
C PHE A 14 11.76 22.07 14.62
N PRO A 15 11.56 23.32 15.10
CA PRO A 15 12.52 23.97 15.99
C PRO A 15 12.69 23.20 17.31
N LYS A 16 13.92 22.78 17.60
CA LYS A 16 14.26 22.08 18.85
C LYS A 16 14.43 23.04 20.04
N LEU A 17 14.63 24.33 19.76
CA LEU A 17 14.85 25.39 20.73
C LEU A 17 13.93 26.58 20.43
N THR A 18 13.36 27.19 21.47
CA THR A 18 12.52 28.38 21.36
C THR A 18 12.85 29.40 22.44
N LYS A 19 12.55 30.68 22.17
CA LYS A 19 12.67 31.76 23.15
C LYS A 19 11.44 31.77 24.05
N CYS A 20 11.66 31.66 25.35
CA CYS A 20 10.63 31.74 26.37
C CYS A 20 10.83 32.98 27.24
N TRP A 21 9.74 33.70 27.51
CA TRP A 21 9.75 34.82 28.45
C TRP A 21 9.34 34.33 29.84
N LEU A 22 10.28 34.36 30.79
CA LEU A 22 9.98 34.07 32.19
C LEU A 22 9.73 35.39 32.94
N ARG A 23 8.53 35.51 33.52
CA ARG A 23 8.14 36.67 34.34
C ARG A 23 8.60 36.43 35.77
N ASN A 24 9.52 37.26 36.25
CA ASN A 24 9.98 37.26 37.64
C ASN A 24 9.64 38.60 38.32
N TYR A 25 9.44 38.58 39.63
CA TYR A 25 9.23 39.80 40.42
C TYR A 25 10.50 40.13 41.18
N GLY A 26 10.97 41.37 41.03
CA GLY A 26 12.13 41.87 41.77
C GLY A 26 11.80 42.18 43.24
N PRO A 27 12.81 42.41 44.10
CA PRO A 27 12.60 42.70 45.52
C PRO A 27 11.78 43.98 45.78
N SER A 28 11.69 44.89 44.80
CA SER A 28 10.85 46.09 44.82
C SER A 28 9.45 45.90 44.22
N GLY A 29 9.04 44.67 43.90
CA GLY A 29 7.72 44.35 43.30
C GLY A 29 7.59 44.64 41.80
N GLY A 30 8.64 45.16 41.17
CA GLY A 30 8.68 45.41 39.72
C GLY A 30 8.74 44.11 38.90
N LEU A 31 8.06 44.10 37.75
CA LEU A 31 8.06 42.96 36.82
C LEU A 31 9.35 42.95 35.99
N GLN A 32 10.14 41.88 36.09
CA GLN A 32 11.32 41.64 35.26
C GLN A 32 11.05 40.48 34.30
N LEU A 33 11.01 40.79 33.01
CA LEU A 33 10.92 39.79 31.94
C LEU A 33 12.32 39.34 31.57
N LYS A 34 12.64 38.05 31.80
CA LYS A 34 13.92 37.48 31.40
C LYS A 34 13.72 36.48 30.26
N ASP A 35 14.60 36.60 29.27
CA ASP A 35 14.62 35.72 28.11
C ASP A 35 15.43 34.46 28.44
N HIS A 36 14.79 33.31 28.28
CA HIS A 36 15.43 32.00 28.43
C HIS A 36 15.26 31.19 27.14
N LEU A 37 16.18 30.24 26.92
CA LEU A 37 16.07 29.25 25.85
C LEU A 37 15.39 28.01 26.41
N CYS A 38 14.27 27.61 25.81
CA CYS A 38 13.56 26.38 26.12
C CYS A 38 13.86 25.31 25.07
N VAL A 39 14.01 24.07 25.52
CA VAL A 39 14.06 22.89 24.63
C VAL A 39 12.63 22.41 24.39
N LEU A 40 12.35 21.96 23.17
CA LEU A 40 11.09 21.32 22.81
C LEU A 40 11.32 19.84 22.47
N PRO A 41 11.31 18.92 23.47
CA PRO A 41 11.67 17.52 23.28
C PRO A 41 10.79 16.81 22.27
N LEU A 42 9.51 17.19 22.18
CA LEU A 42 8.56 16.63 21.22
C LEU A 42 9.01 16.84 19.77
N ASN A 43 9.64 17.97 19.47
CA ASN A 43 10.11 18.27 18.12
C ASN A 43 11.31 17.43 17.70
N ILE A 44 12.16 17.07 18.66
CA ILE A 44 13.30 16.17 18.44
C ILE A 44 12.80 14.79 18.03
N VAL A 45 11.75 14.30 18.69
CA VAL A 45 11.12 13.01 18.37
C VAL A 45 10.44 13.07 17.00
N ASN A 46 9.68 14.13 16.74
CA ASN A 46 9.00 14.34 15.46
C ASN A 46 10.00 14.35 14.30
N GLU A 47 11.11 15.08 14.40
CA GLU A 47 12.15 15.13 13.38
C GLU A 47 12.57 13.72 12.93
N LYS A 48 12.74 12.78 13.87
CA LYS A 48 13.16 11.41 13.55
C LYS A 48 12.02 10.55 13.00
N ILE A 49 10.83 10.64 13.59
CA ILE A 49 9.67 9.87 13.14
C ILE A 49 9.26 10.28 11.72
N PHE A 50 9.22 11.58 11.41
CA PHE A 50 8.83 12.05 10.09
C PHE A 50 9.81 11.61 9.00
N VAL A 51 11.11 11.56 9.29
CA VAL A 51 12.10 11.03 8.34
C VAL A 51 11.86 9.54 8.09
N ILE A 52 11.66 8.73 9.14
CA ILE A 52 11.37 7.29 9.00
C ILE A 52 10.08 7.08 8.21
N LEU A 53 9.01 7.81 8.55
CA LEU A 53 7.73 7.73 7.86
C LEU A 53 7.82 8.17 6.41
N TRP A 54 8.63 9.17 6.09
CA TRP A 54 8.81 9.63 4.71
C TRP A 54 9.36 8.52 3.82
N PHE A 55 10.43 7.84 4.25
CA PHE A 55 10.98 6.69 3.52
C PHE A 55 9.99 5.53 3.46
N TRP A 56 9.30 5.26 4.57
CA TRP A 56 8.30 4.19 4.64
C TRP A 56 7.12 4.44 3.68
N LEU A 57 6.61 5.67 3.62
CA LEU A 57 5.51 6.04 2.72
C LEU A 57 5.94 6.00 1.25
N ILE A 58 7.17 6.39 0.92
CA ILE A 58 7.71 6.22 -0.44
C ILE A 58 7.76 4.74 -0.81
N PHE A 59 8.28 3.90 0.08
CA PHE A 59 8.33 2.45 -0.12
C PHE A 59 6.94 1.84 -0.32
N LEU A 60 5.97 2.19 0.53
CA LEU A 60 4.58 1.74 0.38
C LEU A 60 3.95 2.25 -0.91
N THR A 61 4.25 3.48 -1.32
CA THR A 61 3.76 4.06 -2.57
C THR A 61 4.30 3.30 -3.77
N LEU A 62 5.59 2.95 -3.77
CA LEU A 62 6.21 2.15 -4.83
C LEU A 62 5.55 0.77 -4.94
N ILE A 63 5.40 0.04 -3.83
CA ILE A 63 4.75 -1.28 -3.83
C ILE A 63 3.29 -1.18 -4.30
N SER A 64 2.55 -0.20 -3.79
CA SER A 64 1.14 -0.01 -4.16
C SER A 64 1.00 0.33 -5.64
N THR A 65 1.89 1.18 -6.16
CA THR A 65 1.92 1.54 -7.58
C THR A 65 2.22 0.31 -8.44
N LEU A 66 3.22 -0.50 -8.06
CA LEU A 66 3.53 -1.76 -8.75
C LEU A 66 2.34 -2.73 -8.74
N ALA A 67 1.62 -2.85 -7.62
CA ALA A 67 0.44 -3.70 -7.52
C ALA A 67 -0.71 -3.21 -8.44
N VAL A 68 -0.92 -1.90 -8.53
CA VAL A 68 -1.91 -1.30 -9.45
C VAL A 68 -1.49 -1.51 -10.90
N LEU A 69 -0.22 -1.26 -11.25
CA LEU A 69 0.31 -1.49 -12.59
C LEU A 69 0.18 -2.95 -13.01
N TYR A 70 0.48 -3.90 -12.10
CA TYR A 70 0.25 -5.32 -12.34
C TYR A 70 -1.22 -5.60 -12.66
N ARG A 71 -2.16 -5.07 -11.87
CA ARG A 71 -3.60 -5.25 -12.13
C ARG A 71 -4.04 -4.63 -13.46
N LEU A 72 -3.55 -3.46 -13.80
CA LEU A 72 -3.81 -2.81 -15.10
C LEU A 72 -3.25 -3.63 -16.25
N PHE A 73 -2.05 -4.19 -16.10
CA PHE A 73 -1.46 -5.09 -17.09
C PHE A 73 -2.32 -6.35 -17.29
N VAL A 74 -2.76 -7.00 -16.20
CA VAL A 74 -3.68 -8.15 -16.28
C VAL A 74 -5.02 -7.78 -16.92
N LEU A 75 -5.52 -6.55 -16.69
CA LEU A 75 -6.72 -6.05 -17.33
C LEU A 75 -6.51 -5.84 -18.84
N ALA A 76 -5.40 -5.25 -19.25
CA ALA A 76 -5.07 -4.96 -20.65
C ALA A 76 -4.70 -6.21 -21.47
N PHE A 77 -4.17 -7.26 -20.84
CA PHE A 77 -3.70 -8.48 -21.53
C PHE A 77 -4.54 -9.72 -21.15
N PRO A 78 -5.67 -9.99 -21.84
CA PRO A 78 -6.49 -11.20 -21.67
C PRO A 78 -5.74 -12.54 -21.69
N PRO A 79 -4.72 -12.81 -22.55
CA PRO A 79 -4.03 -14.10 -22.55
C PRO A 79 -3.24 -14.35 -21.26
N PHE A 80 -2.82 -13.30 -20.57
CA PHE A 80 -2.12 -13.39 -19.29
C PHE A 80 -3.02 -13.93 -18.18
N ARG A 81 -4.33 -13.60 -18.23
CA ARG A 81 -5.35 -14.13 -17.31
C ARG A 81 -5.46 -15.65 -17.35
N THR A 82 -5.37 -16.23 -18.56
CA THR A 82 -5.34 -17.69 -18.74
C THR A 82 -4.06 -18.28 -18.17
N ALA A 83 -2.91 -17.64 -18.38
CA ALA A 83 -1.63 -18.11 -17.85
C ALA A 83 -1.61 -18.13 -16.30
N LEU A 84 -2.21 -17.13 -15.66
CA LEU A 84 -2.30 -17.05 -14.20
C LEU A 84 -3.10 -18.21 -13.60
N ILE A 85 -4.31 -18.49 -14.12
CA ILE A 85 -5.10 -19.65 -13.66
C ILE A 85 -4.37 -20.97 -13.97
N MET A 86 -3.72 -21.07 -15.13
CA MET A 86 -2.93 -22.26 -15.48
C MET A 86 -1.75 -22.48 -14.52
N SER A 87 -1.21 -21.44 -13.89
CA SER A 87 -0.15 -21.58 -12.89
C SER A 87 -0.64 -22.21 -11.57
N GLN A 88 -1.92 -22.03 -11.25
CA GLN A 88 -2.56 -22.59 -10.06
C GLN A 88 -2.97 -24.06 -10.24
N VAL A 89 -3.18 -24.51 -11.48
CA VAL A 89 -3.71 -25.84 -11.77
C VAL A 89 -2.72 -26.69 -12.57
N ARG A 90 -2.28 -27.82 -12.00
CA ARG A 90 -1.44 -28.79 -12.72
C ARG A 90 -2.27 -29.81 -13.49
N HIS A 91 -1.77 -30.22 -14.65
CA HIS A 91 -2.34 -31.29 -15.49
C HIS A 91 -3.79 -31.02 -15.99
N ILE A 92 -4.09 -29.78 -16.39
CA ILE A 92 -5.29 -29.44 -17.18
C ILE A 92 -4.85 -28.91 -18.55
N HIS A 93 -5.60 -29.24 -19.59
CA HIS A 93 -5.36 -28.72 -20.94
C HIS A 93 -5.71 -27.23 -21.03
N ARG A 94 -4.80 -26.42 -21.60
CA ARG A 94 -4.98 -24.95 -21.71
C ARG A 94 -6.29 -24.54 -22.40
N SER A 95 -6.81 -25.39 -23.27
CA SER A 95 -8.09 -25.19 -23.96
C SER A 95 -9.28 -25.10 -23.00
N VAL A 96 -9.30 -25.87 -21.91
CA VAL A 96 -10.39 -25.86 -20.91
C VAL A 96 -10.42 -24.50 -20.19
N VAL A 97 -9.27 -24.07 -19.65
CA VAL A 97 -9.17 -22.79 -18.94
C VAL A 97 -9.42 -21.61 -19.89
N SER A 98 -8.90 -21.67 -21.13
CA SER A 98 -9.13 -20.61 -22.11
C SER A 98 -10.61 -20.43 -22.46
N ARG A 99 -11.41 -21.51 -22.49
CA ARG A 99 -12.86 -21.43 -22.73
C ARG A 99 -13.58 -20.70 -21.58
N ILE A 100 -13.26 -21.04 -20.33
CA ILE A 100 -13.84 -20.40 -19.13
C ILE A 100 -13.48 -18.91 -19.11
N VAL A 101 -12.19 -18.59 -19.24
CA VAL A 101 -11.69 -17.20 -19.18
C VAL A 101 -12.25 -16.32 -20.30
N LYS A 102 -12.55 -16.89 -21.48
CA LYS A 102 -13.18 -16.13 -22.59
C LYS A 102 -14.65 -15.78 -22.31
N ARG A 103 -15.37 -16.59 -21.53
CA ARG A 103 -16.77 -16.34 -21.18
C ARG A 103 -16.92 -15.48 -19.94
N PHE A 104 -15.94 -15.51 -19.05
CA PHE A 104 -15.99 -14.81 -17.77
C PHE A 104 -15.60 -13.34 -17.92
N GLY A 105 -16.32 -12.47 -17.22
CA GLY A 105 -15.92 -11.08 -17.04
C GLY A 105 -14.64 -10.97 -16.20
N PHE A 106 -14.09 -9.77 -16.08
CA PHE A 106 -12.93 -9.54 -15.21
C PHE A 106 -13.24 -9.87 -13.73
N GLY A 107 -14.45 -9.54 -13.27
CA GLY A 107 -14.89 -9.84 -11.91
C GLY A 107 -14.95 -11.34 -11.61
N ASP A 108 -15.62 -12.11 -12.48
CA ASP A 108 -15.74 -13.57 -12.33
C ASP A 108 -14.38 -14.25 -12.39
N TRP A 109 -13.52 -13.81 -13.32
CA TRP A 109 -12.14 -14.29 -13.42
C TRP A 109 -11.35 -13.99 -12.13
N PHE A 110 -11.51 -12.79 -11.56
CA PHE A 110 -10.81 -12.41 -10.34
C PHE A 110 -11.25 -13.24 -9.14
N ILE A 111 -12.56 -13.49 -8.99
CA ILE A 111 -13.09 -14.38 -7.96
C ILE A 111 -12.53 -15.79 -8.13
N LEU A 112 -12.53 -16.31 -9.36
CA LEU A 112 -11.99 -17.64 -9.67
C LEU A 112 -10.49 -17.74 -9.33
N TYR A 113 -9.72 -16.71 -9.68
CA TYR A 113 -8.31 -16.61 -9.32
C TYR A 113 -8.08 -16.56 -7.80
N LEU A 114 -8.90 -15.80 -7.07
CA LEU A 114 -8.85 -15.72 -5.61
C LEU A 114 -9.17 -17.07 -4.96
N LEU A 115 -10.16 -17.78 -5.51
CA LEU A 115 -10.52 -19.12 -5.07
C LEU A 115 -9.33 -20.09 -5.23
N GLY A 116 -8.66 -20.04 -6.37
CA GLY A 116 -7.47 -20.86 -6.64
C GLY A 116 -6.29 -20.57 -5.72
N CYS A 117 -6.14 -19.32 -5.25
CA CYS A 117 -5.11 -18.96 -4.28
C CYS A 117 -5.41 -19.45 -2.85
N ASN A 118 -6.68 -19.64 -2.49
CA ASN A 118 -7.10 -19.98 -1.13
C ASN A 118 -7.56 -21.44 -0.97
N MET A 119 -7.77 -22.18 -2.07
CA MET A 119 -8.20 -23.58 -2.05
C MET A 119 -7.04 -24.56 -2.27
N ASN A 120 -7.24 -25.81 -1.83
CA ASN A 120 -6.33 -26.90 -2.17
C ASN A 120 -6.30 -27.09 -3.71
N PRO A 121 -5.10 -27.16 -4.34
CA PRO A 121 -4.97 -27.32 -5.79
C PRO A 121 -5.76 -28.49 -6.39
N ILE A 122 -5.96 -29.57 -5.64
CA ILE A 122 -6.73 -30.75 -6.10
C ILE A 122 -8.21 -30.41 -6.21
N ILE A 123 -8.78 -29.80 -5.17
CA ILE A 123 -10.20 -29.42 -5.13
C ILE A 123 -10.46 -28.31 -6.16
N TYR A 124 -9.55 -27.34 -6.28
CA TYR A 124 -9.66 -26.29 -7.28
C TYR A 124 -9.63 -26.84 -8.71
N LYS A 125 -8.81 -27.87 -8.98
CA LYS A 125 -8.82 -28.59 -10.26
C LYS A 125 -10.18 -29.21 -10.57
N GLU A 126 -10.78 -29.92 -9.61
CA GLU A 126 -12.10 -30.53 -9.78
C GLU A 126 -13.17 -29.47 -10.07
N LEU A 127 -13.13 -28.34 -9.34
CA LEU A 127 -14.02 -27.21 -9.56
C LEU A 127 -13.89 -26.63 -10.98
N ILE A 128 -12.66 -26.44 -11.49
CA ILE A 128 -12.44 -25.92 -12.85
C ILE A 128 -12.98 -26.89 -13.91
N ILE A 129 -12.82 -28.20 -13.72
CA ILE A 129 -13.33 -29.21 -14.63
C ILE A 129 -14.86 -29.20 -14.63
N GLU A 130 -15.49 -29.19 -13.46
CA GLU A 130 -16.94 -29.21 -13.34
C GLU A 130 -17.58 -27.92 -13.88
N LEU A 131 -16.98 -26.78 -13.58
CA LEU A 131 -17.38 -25.49 -14.11
C LEU A 131 -17.33 -25.44 -15.65
N SER A 132 -16.31 -26.05 -16.25
CA SER A 132 -16.22 -26.17 -17.72
C SER A 132 -17.40 -26.96 -18.30
N LYS A 133 -17.80 -28.08 -17.67
CA LYS A 133 -18.90 -28.91 -18.16
C LYS A 133 -20.23 -28.19 -18.07
N GLU A 134 -20.49 -27.52 -16.95
CA GLU A 134 -21.73 -26.76 -16.73
C GLU A 134 -21.84 -25.57 -17.70
N LEU A 135 -20.73 -24.90 -17.98
CA LEU A 135 -20.69 -23.82 -18.98
C LEU A 135 -20.96 -24.33 -20.40
N ASP A 136 -20.47 -25.52 -20.75
CA ASP A 136 -20.78 -26.15 -22.04
C ASP A 136 -22.27 -26.53 -22.11
N HIS A 137 -22.85 -27.09 -21.03
CA HIS A 137 -24.27 -27.46 -20.97
C HIS A 137 -25.22 -26.26 -21.12
N LYS A 138 -24.96 -25.15 -20.41
CA LYS A 138 -25.74 -23.90 -20.56
C LYS A 138 -25.67 -23.28 -21.95
N THR A 139 -24.68 -23.62 -22.77
CA THR A 139 -24.57 -23.12 -24.15
C THR A 139 -25.46 -23.88 -25.12
N VAL A 140 -25.77 -25.14 -24.82
CA VAL A 140 -26.61 -26.01 -25.67
C VAL A 140 -28.10 -25.69 -25.49
N MET A 141 -28.49 -25.07 -24.37
CA MET A 141 -29.88 -24.74 -24.04
C MET A 141 -30.28 -23.28 -24.35
N VAL A 142 -29.46 -22.52 -25.07
CA VAL A 142 -29.76 -21.16 -25.55
C VAL A 142 -29.76 -21.14 -27.07
#